data_AF-F4RU84-F1
#
_entry.id   AF-F4RU84-F1
#
_cell.length_a   1.000
_cell.length_b   1.000
_cell.length_c   1.000
_cell.angle_alpha   90.00
_cell.angle_beta   90.00
_cell.angle_gamma   90.00
#
_symmetry.space_group_name_H-M   'P 1'
#
loop_
_entity.id
_entity.type
_entity.pdbx_description
1 polymer ?
#
loop_
_entity_poly.entity_id
_entity_poly.type
_entity_poly.pdbx_seq_one_letter_code
_entity_poly.pdbx_strand_id
1 'polypeptide(L)'
;MMSQRYFKLLVVFLGLFAMIASIAEGRGRHHSGNGGNTVPKPKLPMCGNSKAKCTKGVPGCPAGQPSCGEKGKFQKCSVEIKCQT
;
A
#
# COMPACT_ATOMS: atom_id res chain seq x y z
N MET A 1 -44.63 15.77 -19.77
CA MET A 1 -44.18 14.39 -20.06
C MET A 1 -42.66 14.38 -20.07
N MET A 2 -42.05 13.81 -19.03
CA MET A 2 -40.59 13.72 -18.92
C MET A 2 -40.09 12.92 -20.12
N SER A 3 -39.42 13.63 -21.05
CA SER A 3 -39.13 13.12 -22.39
C SER A 3 -38.42 11.77 -22.27
N GLN A 4 -39.01 10.72 -22.84
CA GLN A 4 -38.49 9.33 -22.83
C GLN A 4 -37.00 9.24 -23.18
N ARG A 5 -36.48 10.26 -23.90
CA ARG A 5 -35.07 10.45 -24.21
C ARG A 5 -34.18 10.57 -22.97
N TYR A 6 -34.61 11.27 -21.92
CA TYR A 6 -33.87 11.40 -20.66
C TYR A 6 -33.82 10.08 -19.89
N PHE A 7 -34.92 9.32 -19.89
CA PHE A 7 -34.96 8.02 -19.24
C PHE A 7 -34.03 7.03 -19.94
N LYS A 8 -34.01 7.03 -21.27
CA LYS A 8 -33.10 6.19 -22.07
C LYS A 8 -31.63 6.55 -21.80
N LEU A 9 -31.31 7.84 -21.68
CA LEU A 9 -29.96 8.29 -21.30
C LEU A 9 -29.60 7.81 -19.88
N LEU A 10 -30.49 7.96 -18.89
CA LEU A 10 -30.27 7.50 -17.52
C LEU A 10 -29.98 6.01 -17.43
N VAL A 11 -30.74 5.17 -18.14
CA VAL A 11 -30.52 3.72 -18.18
C VAL A 11 -29.17 3.37 -18.80
N VAL A 12 -28.76 4.07 -19.86
CA VAL A 12 -27.44 3.88 -20.49
C VAL A 12 -26.31 4.29 -19.54
N PHE A 13 -26.44 5.42 -18.83
CA PHE A 13 -25.45 5.84 -17.83
C PHE A 13 -25.35 4.83 -16.68
N LEU A 14 -26.47 4.36 -16.13
CA LEU A 14 -26.48 3.36 -15.06
C LEU A 14 -25.84 2.03 -15.50
N GLY A 15 -26.12 1.57 -16.73
CA GLY A 15 -25.49 0.37 -17.29
C GLY A 15 -23.97 0.52 -17.47
N LEU A 16 -23.51 1.71 -17.88
CA LEU A 16 -22.09 2.02 -18.00
C LEU A 16 -21.40 2.00 -16.63
N PHE A 17 -22.00 2.59 -15.59
CA PHE A 17 -21.45 2.56 -14.23
C PHE A 17 -21.38 1.14 -13.66
N ALA A 18 -22.39 0.30 -13.90
CA ALA A 18 -22.39 -1.10 -13.45
C ALA A 18 -21.28 -1.94 -14.13
N MET A 19 -21.02 -1.72 -15.42
CA MET A 19 -19.91 -2.34 -16.14
C MET A 19 -18.55 -1.95 -15.54
N ILE A 20 -18.35 -0.68 -15.19
CA ILE A 20 -17.09 -0.19 -14.62
C ILE A 20 -16.88 -0.72 -13.19
N ALA A 21 -17.94 -0.84 -12.38
CA ALA A 21 -17.88 -1.40 -11.04
C ALA A 21 -17.40 -2.87 -11.03
N SER A 22 -17.86 -3.68 -11.99
CA SER A 22 -17.42 -5.07 -12.15
C SER A 22 -15.92 -5.21 -12.45
N ILE A 23 -15.26 -4.19 -13.00
CA ILE A 23 -13.82 -4.21 -13.28
C ILE A 23 -13.01 -3.80 -12.04
N ALA A 24 -13.61 -3.07 -11.10
CA ALA A 24 -13.00 -2.72 -9.81
C ALA A 24 -13.13 -3.82 -8.74
N GLU A 25 -14.17 -4.67 -8.84
CA GLU A 25 -14.40 -5.78 -7.90
C GLU A 25 -13.64 -7.06 -8.27
N GLY A 26 -12.73 -6.97 -9.25
CA GLY A 26 -11.95 -8.09 -9.78
C GLY A 26 -10.51 -8.16 -9.29
N ARG A 27 -10.15 -7.65 -8.10
CA ARG A 27 -8.83 -7.91 -7.48
C ARG A 27 -8.73 -7.50 -6.02
N GLY A 28 -9.36 -8.27 -5.15
CA GLY A 28 -9.18 -8.17 -3.70
C GLY A 28 -9.25 -9.52 -3.04
N ARG A 29 -8.28 -10.40 -3.31
CA ARG A 29 -7.99 -11.52 -2.40
C ARG A 29 -7.71 -10.93 -1.02
N HIS A 30 -8.64 -11.05 -0.09
CA HIS A 30 -8.32 -11.13 1.32
C HIS A 30 -9.06 -12.33 1.91
N HIS A 31 -8.44 -13.49 1.70
CA HIS A 31 -8.62 -14.61 2.61
C HIS A 31 -8.20 -14.20 4.02
N SER A 32 -8.76 -14.91 5.00
CA SER A 32 -8.43 -14.97 6.42
C SER A 32 -8.95 -13.78 7.24
N GLY A 33 -10.01 -13.93 8.04
CA GLY A 33 -10.35 -15.15 8.79
C GLY A 33 -9.32 -15.38 9.89
N ASN A 34 -9.73 -15.04 11.10
CA ASN A 34 -9.12 -15.34 12.39
C ASN A 34 -8.24 -16.61 12.37
N GLY A 35 -6.92 -16.44 12.36
CA GLY A 35 -5.97 -17.55 12.34
C GLY A 35 -4.55 -17.00 12.50
N GLY A 36 -3.89 -17.39 13.59
CA GLY A 36 -2.60 -16.85 14.00
C GLY A 36 -1.56 -16.82 12.88
N ASN A 37 -1.19 -15.61 12.48
CA ASN A 37 0.09 -15.32 11.84
C ASN A 37 0.42 -13.89 12.24
N THR A 38 1.36 -13.77 13.17
CA THR A 38 2.13 -12.55 13.41
C THR A 38 2.53 -11.98 12.06
N VAL A 39 1.81 -10.96 11.57
CA VAL A 39 2.34 -10.04 10.57
C VAL A 39 3.62 -9.54 11.21
N PRO A 40 4.82 -9.91 10.72
CA PRO A 40 6.03 -9.37 11.31
C PRO A 40 5.90 -7.87 11.14
N LYS A 41 5.83 -7.14 12.26
CA LYS A 41 5.94 -5.68 12.25
C LYS A 41 7.09 -5.38 11.29
N PRO A 42 6.87 -4.56 10.24
CA PRO A 42 7.91 -4.34 9.24
C PRO A 42 9.16 -3.88 9.99
N LYS A 43 10.19 -4.73 10.00
CA LYS A 43 11.44 -4.44 10.71
C LYS A 43 11.95 -3.13 10.16
N LEU A 44 11.93 -2.10 10.98
CA LEU A 44 12.41 -0.78 10.57
C LEU A 44 13.90 -0.70 10.88
N PRO A 45 14.69 -0.15 9.96
CA PRO A 45 16.08 0.13 10.25
C PRO A 45 16.15 1.23 11.33
N MET A 46 17.01 1.01 12.31
CA MET A 46 17.28 1.92 13.41
C MET A 46 18.67 2.51 13.29
N CYS A 47 18.76 3.76 13.72
CA CYS A 47 19.93 4.60 13.83
C CYS A 47 20.18 4.80 15.33
N GLY A 48 20.82 3.82 15.97
CA GLY A 48 20.91 3.75 17.43
C GLY A 48 19.52 3.56 18.05
N ASN A 49 19.07 4.53 18.85
CA ASN A 49 17.75 4.50 19.50
C ASN A 49 16.64 5.18 18.66
N SER A 50 16.99 5.77 17.51
CA SER A 50 16.05 6.48 16.65
C SER A 50 15.74 5.67 15.40
N LYS A 51 14.55 5.83 14.81
CA LYS A 51 14.23 5.24 13.50
C LYS A 51 15.12 5.86 12.43
N ALA A 52 15.75 5.05 11.59
CA ALA A 52 16.54 5.54 10.47
C ALA A 52 15.61 6.19 9.43
N LYS A 53 16.03 7.35 8.90
CA LYS A 53 15.29 8.08 7.87
C LYS A 53 15.95 7.86 6.52
N CYS A 54 15.14 7.75 5.47
CA CYS A 54 15.64 7.75 4.09
C CYS A 54 15.56 9.16 3.51
N THR A 55 16.48 9.49 2.60
CA THR A 55 16.39 10.70 1.78
C THR A 55 15.28 10.60 0.74
N LYS A 56 14.96 9.37 0.30
CA LYS A 56 13.87 9.06 -0.62
C LYS A 56 13.32 7.66 -0.31
N GLY A 57 12.02 7.46 -0.52
CA GLY A 57 11.34 6.19 -0.26
C GLY A 57 11.18 5.87 1.22
N VAL A 58 10.69 4.65 1.48
CA VAL A 58 10.39 4.15 2.82
C VAL A 58 11.57 3.31 3.35
N PRO A 59 12.03 3.55 4.59
CA PRO A 59 13.03 2.71 5.25
C PRO A 59 12.46 1.31 5.55
N GLY A 60 13.21 0.26 5.22
CA GLY A 60 12.82 -1.12 5.48
C GLY A 60 14.02 -2.04 5.70
N CYS A 61 13.73 -3.26 6.13
CA CYS A 61 14.73 -4.29 6.37
C CYS A 61 14.43 -5.59 5.60
N PRO A 62 14.52 -5.58 4.26
CA PRO A 62 14.38 -6.80 3.47
C PRO A 62 15.48 -7.79 3.87
N ALA A 63 15.09 -9.02 4.21
CA ALA A 63 16.01 -10.10 4.62
C ALA A 63 16.98 -9.74 5.77
N GLY A 64 16.62 -8.77 6.62
CA GLY A 64 17.46 -8.34 7.75
C GLY A 64 18.55 -7.33 7.38
N GLN A 65 18.65 -6.89 6.13
CA GLN A 65 19.55 -5.82 5.72
C GLN A 65 18.83 -4.48 5.64
N PRO A 66 19.39 -3.40 6.21
CA PRO A 66 18.78 -2.08 6.14
C PRO A 66 18.82 -1.57 4.70
N SER A 67 17.66 -1.23 4.15
CA SER A 67 17.54 -0.66 2.81
C SER A 67 16.52 0.48 2.76
N CYS A 68 16.74 1.42 1.85
CA CYS A 68 15.82 2.50 1.56
C CYS A 68 15.11 2.24 0.23
N GLY A 69 13.79 2.43 0.21
CA GLY A 69 13.01 2.38 -1.02
C GLY A 69 13.46 3.41 -2.07
N GLU A 70 13.04 3.22 -3.32
CA GLU A 70 13.27 4.17 -4.42
C GLU A 70 14.74 4.56 -4.66
N LYS A 71 15.68 3.65 -4.38
CA LYS A 71 17.14 3.91 -4.44
C LYS A 71 17.58 5.09 -3.57
N GLY A 72 16.80 5.42 -2.54
CA GLY A 72 17.17 6.41 -1.54
C GLY A 72 18.40 5.99 -0.74
N LYS A 73 19.03 6.95 -0.07
CA LYS A 73 20.11 6.69 0.88
C LYS A 73 19.60 6.94 2.28
N PHE A 74 20.17 6.25 3.26
CA PHE A 74 19.92 6.61 4.64
C PHE A 74 20.47 8.01 4.92
N GLN A 75 19.71 8.81 5.65
CA GLN A 75 20.24 10.03 6.23
C GLN A 75 21.41 9.68 7.14
N LYS A 76 22.40 10.59 7.19
CA LYS A 76 23.66 10.35 7.89
C LYS A 76 23.37 10.02 9.35
N CYS A 77 23.74 8.81 9.75
CA CYS A 77 23.65 8.32 11.11
C CYS A 77 25.04 8.34 11.74
N SER A 78 25.15 8.81 12.98
CA SER A 78 26.40 8.77 13.74
C SER A 78 26.80 7.36 14.16
N VAL A 79 25.87 6.42 14.08
CA VAL A 79 26.00 5.01 14.46
C VAL A 79 25.55 4.12 13.32
N GLU A 80 26.04 2.87 13.30
CA GLU A 80 25.68 1.88 12.30
C GLU A 80 24.16 1.63 12.28
N ILE A 81 23.60 1.52 11.07
CA ILE A 81 22.17 1.29 10.89
C ILE A 81 21.91 -0.21 11.01
N LYS A 82 21.03 -0.60 11.93
CA LYS A 82 20.69 -2.01 12.19
C LYS A 82 19.20 -2.23 12.07
N CYS A 83 18.82 -3.42 11.60
CA CYS A 83 17.43 -3.82 11.55
C CYS A 83 16.98 -4.32 12.92
N GLN A 84 16.00 -3.63 13.52
CA GLN A 84 15.43 -4.09 14.79
C GLN A 84 14.43 -5.22 14.52
N THR A 85 14.57 -6.31 15.28
CA THR A 85 13.79 -7.54 15.14
C THR A 85 12.38 -7.40 15.72
#